data_AF-A0A966CD98-F1
#
_entry.id   AF-A0A966CD98-F1
#
_cell.length_a   1.000
_cell.length_b   1.000
_cell.length_c   1.000
_cell.angle_alpha   90.00
_cell.angle_beta   90.00
_cell.angle_gamma   90.00
#
_symmetry.space_group_name_H-M   'P 1'
#
loop_
_entity.id
_entity.type
_entity.pdbx_description
1 polymer ?
#
loop_
_entity_poly.entity_id
_entity_poly.type
_entity_poly.pdbx_seq_one_letter_code
_entity_poly.pdbx_strand_id
1 'polypeptide(L)'
;MKKKLGVFLFLLILFIGFLAIRFFVMDKQNSNGQLKVLVSPSASVFMDNVAVGKTPFEDKFKVGEYLLKLIPEGNATDTASW
;
A
#
# COMPACT_ATOMS: atom_id res chain seq x y z
N MET A 1 -50.92 -10.75 12.54
CA MET A 1 -50.06 -9.63 12.06
C MET A 1 -48.74 -9.50 12.83
N LYS A 2 -48.73 -9.64 14.16
CA LYS A 2 -47.52 -9.53 15.02
C LYS A 2 -46.37 -10.49 14.65
N LYS A 3 -46.67 -11.74 14.25
CA LYS A 3 -45.66 -12.73 13.81
C LYS A 3 -44.95 -12.34 12.51
N LYS A 4 -45.68 -11.77 11.54
CA LYS A 4 -45.10 -11.29 10.27
C LYS A 4 -44.21 -10.07 10.49
N LEU A 5 -44.59 -9.19 11.43
CA LEU A 5 -43.82 -8.03 11.82
C LEU A 5 -42.51 -8.40 12.54
N GLY A 6 -42.54 -9.43 13.40
CA GLY A 6 -41.33 -9.95 14.06
C GLY A 6 -40.32 -10.53 13.07
N VAL A 7 -40.78 -11.29 12.07
CA VAL A 7 -39.91 -11.83 11.00
C VAL A 7 -39.29 -10.70 10.17
N PHE A 8 -40.07 -9.66 9.87
CA PHE A 8 -39.57 -8.49 9.14
C PHE A 8 -38.49 -7.74 9.93
N LEU A 9 -38.69 -7.52 11.23
CA LEU A 9 -37.69 -6.89 12.10
C LEU A 9 -36.40 -7.71 12.17
N PHE A 10 -36.52 -9.04 12.27
CA PHE A 10 -35.38 -9.94 12.31
C PHE A 10 -34.55 -9.87 11.02
N LEU A 11 -35.20 -9.87 9.86
CA LEU A 11 -34.53 -9.68 8.56
C LEU A 11 -33.86 -8.32 8.45
N LEU A 12 -34.50 -7.26 8.97
CA LEU A 12 -33.93 -5.91 8.97
C LEU A 12 -32.64 -5.85 9.81
N ILE A 13 -32.64 -6.47 11.00
CA ILE A 13 -31.46 -6.53 11.87
C ILE A 13 -30.32 -7.31 11.20
N LEU A 14 -30.64 -8.45 10.57
CA LEU A 14 -29.63 -9.22 9.82
C LEU A 14 -29.05 -8.42 8.65
N PHE A 15 -29.90 -7.68 7.93
CA PHE A 15 -29.46 -6.83 6.82
C PHE A 15 -28.57 -5.68 7.29
N ILE A 16 -28.95 -5.00 8.38
CA ILE A 16 -28.13 -3.94 8.99
C ILE A 16 -26.80 -4.51 9.50
N GLY A 17 -26.82 -5.68 10.15
CA GLY A 17 -25.60 -6.36 10.60
C GLY A 17 -24.68 -6.73 9.43
N PHE A 18 -25.24 -7.25 8.33
CA PHE A 18 -24.49 -7.52 7.11
C PHE A 18 -23.86 -6.25 6.51
N LEU A 19 -24.62 -5.16 6.44
CA LEU A 19 -24.10 -3.87 5.96
C LEU A 19 -22.99 -3.32 6.86
N ALA A 20 -23.13 -3.43 8.18
CA ALA A 20 -22.12 -2.98 9.14
C ALA A 20 -20.82 -3.77 8.99
N ILE A 21 -20.89 -5.10 8.87
CA ILE A 21 -19.72 -5.95 8.64
C ILE A 21 -19.07 -5.59 7.30
N ARG A 22 -19.86 -5.46 6.24
CA ARG A 22 -19.35 -5.09 4.92
C ARG A 22 -18.63 -3.75 4.96
N PHE A 23 -19.23 -2.75 5.60
CA PHE A 23 -18.65 -1.42 5.73
C PHE A 23 -17.32 -1.48 6.52
N PHE A 24 -17.28 -2.16 7.67
CA PHE A 24 -16.09 -2.23 8.50
C PHE A 24 -14.93 -3.04 7.88
N VAL A 25 -15.23 -4.00 7.00
CA VAL A 25 -14.21 -4.80 6.30
C VAL A 25 -13.68 -4.10 5.05
N MET A 26 -14.54 -3.38 4.31
CA MET A 26 -14.15 -2.72 3.04
C MET A 26 -13.49 -1.35 3.22
N ASP A 27 -13.62 -0.69 4.38
CA ASP A 27 -13.02 0.64 4.60
C ASP A 27 -11.52 0.62 4.91
N LYS A 28 -10.90 -0.56 4.94
CA LYS A 28 -9.44 -0.66 4.87
C LYS A 28 -8.98 -0.43 3.44
N GLN A 29 -9.14 0.80 2.95
CA GLN A 29 -8.43 1.24 1.74
C GLN A 29 -6.95 0.94 1.95
N ASN A 30 -6.44 0.04 1.14
CA ASN A 30 -5.06 -0.41 1.16
C ASN A 30 -4.20 0.80 0.78
N SER A 31 -3.75 1.56 1.78
CA SER A 31 -2.94 2.77 1.62
C SER A 31 -1.51 2.36 1.26
N ASN A 32 -1.33 1.67 0.15
CA ASN A 32 -0.02 1.33 -0.37
C ASN A 32 0.37 2.34 -1.45
N GLY A 33 1.51 2.99 -1.28
CA GLY A 33 2.15 3.79 -2.32
C GLY A 33 3.07 2.93 -3.19
N GLN A 34 3.30 3.36 -4.42
CA GLN A 34 4.29 2.75 -5.31
C GLN A 34 5.54 3.61 -5.32
N LEU A 35 6.69 3.00 -5.01
CA LEU A 35 7.99 3.66 -5.07
C LEU A 35 8.75 3.15 -6.28
N LYS A 36 9.16 4.06 -7.15
CA LYS A 36 10.01 3.78 -8.31
C LYS A 36 11.30 4.58 -8.20
N VAL A 37 12.43 3.89 -8.26
CA VAL A 37 13.76 4.48 -8.15
C VAL A 37 14.54 4.16 -9.43
N LEU A 38 14.84 5.22 -10.19
CA LEU A 38 15.62 5.17 -11.42
C LEU A 38 16.90 5.97 -11.20
N VAL A 39 18.06 5.30 -11.29
CA VAL A 39 19.37 5.92 -11.07
C VAL A 39 20.33 5.37 -12.12
N SER A 40 21.17 6.27 -12.64
CA SER A 40 22.35 5.96 -13.45
C SER A 40 23.56 6.59 -12.75
N PRO A 41 24.61 5.82 -12.37
CA PRO A 41 24.81 4.38 -12.58
C PRO A 41 23.96 3.53 -11.61
N SER A 42 23.88 2.22 -11.85
CA SER A 42 23.21 1.26 -10.96
C SER A 42 23.61 1.47 -9.50
N ALA A 43 22.62 1.54 -8.60
CA ALA A 43 22.79 1.72 -7.17
C ALA A 43 22.07 0.63 -6.38
N SER A 44 22.66 0.18 -5.29
CA SER A 44 21.98 -0.62 -4.27
C SER A 44 20.99 0.24 -3.48
N VAL A 45 19.77 -0.24 -3.31
CA VAL A 45 18.65 0.42 -2.65
C VAL A 45 18.46 -0.15 -1.25
N PHE A 46 18.40 0.75 -0.27
CA PHE A 46 18.16 0.43 1.12
C PHE A 46 16.95 1.21 1.63
N MET A 47 16.04 0.54 2.32
CA MET A 47 14.91 1.16 3.03
C MET A 47 15.05 0.85 4.52
N ASP A 48 15.06 1.89 5.35
CA ASP A 48 15.25 1.80 6.81
C ASP A 48 16.48 0.96 7.18
N ASN A 49 17.58 1.22 6.48
CA ASN A 49 18.86 0.50 6.59
C ASN A 49 18.83 -0.99 6.16
N VAL A 50 17.71 -1.51 5.65
CA VAL A 50 17.61 -2.86 5.10
C VAL A 50 17.81 -2.82 3.58
N ALA A 51 18.70 -3.67 3.06
CA ALA A 51 18.89 -3.80 1.62
C ALA A 51 17.64 -4.40 0.96
N VAL A 52 16.99 -3.66 0.07
CA VAL A 52 15.76 -4.09 -0.62
C VAL A 52 16.01 -4.49 -2.08
N GLY A 53 17.11 -4.04 -2.69
CA GLY A 53 17.44 -4.43 -4.06
C GLY A 53 18.45 -3.51 -4.72
N LYS A 54 18.41 -3.45 -6.05
CA LYS A 54 19.24 -2.55 -6.88
C LYS A 54 18.36 -1.79 -7.86
N THR A 55 18.79 -0.60 -8.28
CA THR A 55 18.09 0.20 -9.28
C THR A 55 18.31 -0.36 -10.69
N PRO A 56 17.31 -0.32 -11.59
CA PRO A 56 15.95 0.18 -11.39
C PRO A 56 15.15 -0.65 -10.38
N PHE A 57 14.50 0.03 -9.42
CA PHE A 57 13.74 -0.61 -8.36
C PHE A 57 12.30 -0.09 -8.37
N GLU A 58 11.34 -1.01 -8.27
CA GLU A 58 9.91 -0.67 -8.25
C GLU A 58 9.19 -1.62 -7.30
N ASP A 59 8.61 -1.08 -6.22
CA ASP A 59 7.88 -1.88 -5.24
C ASP A 59 6.76 -1.08 -4.55
N LYS A 60 5.84 -1.78 -3.90
CA LYS A 60 4.70 -1.21 -3.18
C LYS A 60 4.99 -1.18 -1.69
N PHE A 61 4.99 0.02 -1.13
CA PHE A 61 5.18 0.24 0.31
C PHE A 61 3.87 0.68 0.94
N LYS A 62 3.66 0.36 2.21
CA LYS A 62 2.57 0.97 2.98
C LYS A 62 2.85 2.47 3.10
N VAL A 63 1.81 3.27 3.23
CA VAL A 63 1.96 4.70 3.54
C VAL A 63 2.64 4.82 4.90
N GLY A 64 3.72 5.60 4.93
CA GLY A 64 4.56 5.80 6.09
C GLY A 64 5.79 6.62 5.72
N GLU A 65 6.58 6.96 6.74
CA GLU A 65 7.89 7.57 6.57
C GLU A 65 8.95 6.47 6.47
N TYR A 66 9.86 6.61 5.52
CA TYR A 66 10.93 5.66 5.28
C TYR A 66 12.24 6.39 5.01
N LEU A 67 13.33 5.85 5.52
CA LEU A 67 14.67 6.32 5.18
C LEU A 67 15.18 5.60 3.93
N LEU A 68 15.13 6.28 2.80
CA LEU A 68 15.69 5.78 1.54
C LEU A 68 17.18 6.11 1.46
N LYS A 69 18.01 5.08 1.32
CA LYS A 69 19.45 5.21 1.11
C LYS A 69 19.86 4.50 -0.18
N LEU A 70 20.66 5.18 -0.99
CA LEU A 70 21.15 4.69 -2.29
C LEU A 70 22.68 4.67 -2.26
N ILE A 71 23.28 3.53 -2.64
CA ILE A 71 24.73 3.37 -2.74
C ILE A 71 25.06 3.01 -4.19
N PRO A 72 25.67 3.91 -4.97
CA PRO A 72 26.09 3.63 -6.34
C PRO A 72 27.11 2.49 -6.38
N GLU A 73 27.00 1.61 -7.36
CA GLU A 73 27.96 0.51 -7.58
C GLU A 73 29.07 0.89 -8.56
N GLY A 74 28.99 2.07 -9.16
CA GLY A 74 29.99 2.60 -10.10
C GLY A 74 30.07 4.12 -10.05
N ASN A 75 31.03 4.66 -10.78
CA ASN A 75 31.17 6.10 -10.96
C ASN A 75 30.14 6.60 -11.98
N ALA A 76 29.57 7.77 -11.73
CA ALA A 76 28.63 8.38 -12.67
C ALA A 76 29.37 8.81 -13.93
N THR A 77 29.19 8.06 -15.01
CA THR A 77 29.65 8.43 -16.36
C THR A 77 28.64 9.30 -17.10
N ASP A 78 27.38 9.28 -16.69
CA ASP A 78 26.31 10.04 -17.31
C ASP A 78 26.03 11.30 -16.50
N THR A 79 26.49 12.45 -17.00
CA THR A 79 26.00 13.75 -16.54
C THR A 79 24.58 13.93 -17.06
N ALA A 80 23.64 14.21 -16.15
CA ALA A 80 22.27 14.45 -16.53
C ALA A 80 22.19 15.70 -17.44
N SER A 81 21.56 15.58 -18.61
CA SER A 81 21.53 16.60 -19.68
C SER A 81 20.43 17.67 -19.51
N TRP A 82 19.93 17.87 -18.28
CA TRP A 82 18.83 18.81 -18.00
C TRP A 82 19.35 20.14 -17.48
#